data_AF-A0A3D5EPA4-F1
#
_entry.id   AF-A0A3D5EPA4-F1
#
_cell.length_a   1.000
_cell.length_b   1.000
_cell.length_c   1.000
_cell.angle_alpha   90.00
_cell.angle_beta   90.00
_cell.angle_gamma   90.00
#
_symmetry.space_group_name_H-M   'P 1'
#
loop_
_entity.id
_entity.type
_entity.pdbx_description
1 polymer ?
#
loop_
_entity_poly.entity_id
_entity_poly.type
_entity_poly.pdbx_seq_one_letter_code
_entity_poly.pdbx_strand_id
1 'polypeptide(L)'
;PDRCYSGVYQATIDFCKENGAFDPTTMGSVPNVGLMAQKAEEYGSHDKTFEVTAAGKIRVVDTAGTTLLEHAVEQGDIWRMCQVKDAPIQDWVKLAVNRARATNTPAVFWLDENRAHDAELIKKVNAYLPQHDTDGLEIHILAPIEATKFSLERIKEGKDTISVTGNVLRDYLTDLFPILELGTSAKMLSIVPLMNGGGLFETGAGGSAPKHVQQFEKENHLRWDSLGEFLALAASLEHLAVNTGNKKAQVLADTLDKATGTFLAENKSPSRKVKEIDNRGSHFFLSLFWAQELAAQNDDAELKAQFTQIATDLEAQKEQIITELNDAQGSAMDVGGYFQPNDELAFKAMRPSTTFNDILAKLV
;
A
#
# COMPACT_ATOMS: atom_id res chain seq x y z
N PRO A 1 1.04 8.52 24.43
CA PRO A 1 1.02 8.19 25.87
C PRO A 1 1.82 6.92 26.16
N ASP A 2 1.45 5.81 25.51
CA ASP A 2 2.21 4.57 25.60
C ASP A 2 3.58 4.70 24.89
N ARG A 3 4.56 3.96 25.40
CA ARG A 3 5.97 4.03 25.01
C ARG A 3 6.38 3.02 23.94
N CYS A 4 5.51 2.06 23.56
CA CYS A 4 5.90 0.99 22.64
C CYS A 4 6.38 1.52 21.28
N TYR A 5 5.76 2.60 20.78
CA TYR A 5 6.00 3.08 19.41
C TYR A 5 6.36 4.57 19.33
N SER A 6 6.19 5.34 20.40
CA SER A 6 6.45 6.79 20.40
C SER A 6 7.91 7.14 20.11
N GLY A 7 8.84 6.25 20.47
CA GLY A 7 10.28 6.43 20.23
C GLY A 7 10.66 6.51 18.75
N VAL A 8 9.90 5.87 17.85
CA VAL A 8 10.13 5.93 16.39
C VAL A 8 9.97 7.37 15.89
N TYR A 9 8.89 8.03 16.29
CA TYR A 9 8.65 9.43 15.91
C TYR A 9 9.66 10.37 16.56
N GLN A 10 10.01 10.14 17.83
CA GLN A 10 11.02 10.95 18.52
C GLN A 10 12.38 10.88 17.81
N ALA A 11 12.84 9.67 17.46
CA ALA A 11 14.08 9.47 16.72
C ALA A 11 14.05 10.19 15.35
N THR A 12 12.91 10.12 14.64
CA THR A 12 12.73 10.82 13.36
C THR A 12 12.77 12.35 13.53
N ILE A 13 12.11 12.88 14.56
CA ILE A 13 12.11 14.30 14.87
C ILE A 13 13.53 14.78 15.19
N ASP A 14 14.26 14.05 16.03
CA ASP A 14 15.61 14.43 16.44
C ASP A 14 16.60 14.32 15.27
N PHE A 15 16.44 13.31 14.41
CA PHE A 15 17.19 13.21 13.16
C PHE A 15 17.00 14.45 12.27
N CYS A 16 15.76 14.91 12.08
CA CYS A 16 15.48 16.11 11.29
C CYS A 16 16.02 17.41 11.93
N LYS A 17 16.02 17.50 13.27
CA LYS A 17 16.64 18.66 13.96
C LYS A 17 18.14 18.74 13.72
N GLU A 18 18.81 17.58 13.66
CA GLU A 18 20.25 17.50 13.44
C GLU A 18 20.63 17.63 11.96
N ASN A 19 19.84 17.05 11.07
CA ASN A 19 20.20 16.86 9.66
C ASN A 19 19.45 17.75 8.67
N GLY A 20 18.44 18.50 9.13
CA GLY A 20 17.50 19.21 8.28
C GLY A 20 16.37 18.33 7.75
N ALA A 21 15.53 18.89 6.88
CA ALA A 21 14.47 18.14 6.21
C ALA A 21 15.05 17.13 5.21
N PHE A 22 14.32 16.04 4.96
CA PHE A 22 14.67 15.09 3.89
C PHE A 22 14.58 15.75 2.51
N ASP A 23 15.40 15.25 1.58
CA ASP A 23 15.38 15.62 0.16
C ASP A 23 14.78 14.47 -0.66
N PRO A 24 13.51 14.60 -1.11
CA PRO A 24 12.84 13.57 -1.92
C PRO A 24 13.54 13.25 -3.24
N THR A 25 14.46 14.09 -3.72
CA THR A 25 15.16 13.86 -4.99
C THR A 25 16.37 12.93 -4.88
N THR A 26 16.88 12.72 -3.66
CA THR A 26 18.10 11.93 -3.41
C THR A 26 17.96 10.89 -2.31
N MET A 27 16.89 10.96 -1.50
CA MET A 27 16.68 9.99 -0.43
C MET A 27 16.39 8.58 -0.96
N GLY A 28 16.76 7.57 -0.18
CA GLY A 28 16.38 6.17 -0.42
C GLY A 28 14.93 5.90 -0.03
N SER A 29 14.58 4.62 0.09
CA SER A 29 13.24 4.17 0.48
C SER A 29 13.25 3.19 1.66
N VAL A 30 12.20 3.23 2.47
CA VAL A 30 11.99 2.27 3.56
C VAL A 30 10.66 1.52 3.36
N PRO A 31 10.66 0.42 2.58
CA PRO A 31 9.49 -0.45 2.45
C PRO A 31 9.20 -1.21 3.76
N ASN A 32 8.00 -1.79 3.87
CA ASN A 32 7.57 -2.54 5.05
C ASN A 32 7.11 -3.98 4.73
N VAL A 33 7.47 -4.91 5.60
CA VAL A 33 6.93 -6.28 5.69
C VAL A 33 6.27 -6.46 7.05
N GLY A 34 4.94 -6.43 7.07
CA GLY A 34 4.14 -6.37 8.30
C GLY A 34 3.50 -7.69 8.72
N LEU A 35 3.60 -8.04 9.99
CA LEU A 35 2.89 -9.16 10.60
C LEU A 35 1.44 -8.77 10.94
N MET A 36 0.48 -9.16 10.08
CA MET A 36 -0.94 -8.78 10.28
C MET A 36 -1.95 -9.93 10.24
N ALA A 37 -1.56 -11.10 9.69
CA ALA A 37 -2.48 -12.19 9.42
C ALA A 37 -3.22 -12.67 10.69
N GLN A 38 -4.52 -12.93 10.52
CA GLN A 38 -5.42 -13.42 11.58
C GLN A 38 -5.57 -12.47 12.79
N LYS A 39 -5.61 -11.15 12.53
CA LYS A 39 -5.71 -10.09 13.55
C LYS A 39 -4.58 -10.20 14.58
N ALA A 40 -3.34 -10.23 14.07
CA ALA A 40 -2.16 -10.34 14.90
C ALA A 40 -2.05 -9.16 15.89
N GLU A 41 -1.60 -9.46 17.10
CA GLU A 41 -1.19 -8.50 18.12
C GLU A 41 -2.35 -7.59 18.59
N GLU A 42 -2.17 -6.27 18.62
CA GLU A 42 -3.15 -5.32 19.14
C GLU A 42 -4.46 -5.28 18.33
N TYR A 43 -4.42 -5.55 17.03
CA TYR A 43 -5.62 -5.53 16.16
C TYR A 43 -6.59 -6.68 16.48
N GLY A 44 -6.15 -7.65 17.27
CA GLY A 44 -6.98 -8.72 17.80
C GLY A 44 -7.37 -8.53 19.27
N SER A 45 -7.03 -7.42 19.92
CA SER A 45 -7.15 -7.29 21.39
C SER A 45 -8.49 -6.72 21.88
N HIS A 46 -9.38 -6.28 20.98
CA HIS A 46 -10.58 -5.50 21.34
C HIS A 46 -11.51 -6.23 22.33
N ASP A 47 -11.80 -7.51 22.07
CA ASP A 47 -12.61 -8.38 22.91
C ASP A 47 -11.88 -8.86 24.19
N LYS A 48 -10.62 -8.46 24.35
CA LYS A 48 -9.73 -8.80 25.48
C LYS A 48 -9.19 -7.54 26.17
N THR A 49 -9.89 -6.42 26.03
CA THR A 49 -9.52 -5.14 26.65
C THR A 49 -10.62 -4.73 27.63
N PHE A 50 -10.24 -4.42 28.87
CA PHE A 50 -11.16 -4.13 29.95
C PHE A 50 -10.70 -2.89 30.73
N GLU A 51 -11.64 -2.00 31.01
CA GLU A 51 -11.47 -0.98 32.05
C GLU A 51 -11.70 -1.65 33.42
N VAL A 52 -10.71 -1.54 34.29
CA VAL A 52 -10.70 -2.21 35.59
C VAL A 52 -11.62 -1.45 36.54
N THR A 53 -12.63 -2.14 37.09
CA THR A 53 -13.65 -1.52 37.93
C THR A 53 -13.29 -1.43 39.41
N ALA A 54 -12.29 -2.20 39.87
CA ALA A 54 -11.81 -2.20 41.24
C ALA A 54 -10.36 -2.71 41.33
N ALA A 55 -9.61 -2.24 42.33
CA ALA A 55 -8.24 -2.68 42.56
C ALA A 55 -8.15 -4.17 42.90
N GLY A 56 -7.11 -4.84 42.42
CA GLY A 56 -6.93 -6.27 42.61
C GLY A 56 -5.88 -6.87 41.68
N LYS A 57 -6.18 -8.05 41.13
CA LYS A 57 -5.30 -8.75 40.19
C LYS A 57 -6.09 -9.32 39.02
N ILE A 58 -5.53 -9.23 37.82
CA ILE A 58 -6.00 -9.96 36.64
C ILE A 58 -5.04 -11.11 36.35
N ARG A 59 -5.59 -12.31 36.17
CA ARG A 59 -4.84 -13.53 35.84
C ARG A 59 -5.33 -14.16 34.55
N VAL A 60 -4.39 -14.65 33.75
CA VAL A 60 -4.66 -15.53 32.61
C VAL A 60 -4.30 -16.94 33.05
N VAL A 61 -5.28 -17.85 33.01
CA VAL A 61 -5.16 -19.21 33.56
C VAL A 61 -5.46 -20.21 32.44
N ASP A 62 -4.63 -21.24 32.31
CA ASP A 62 -4.86 -22.31 31.34
C ASP A 62 -5.99 -23.27 31.78
N THR A 63 -6.31 -24.26 30.94
CA THR A 63 -7.35 -25.25 31.24
C THR A 63 -6.97 -26.22 32.36
N ALA A 64 -5.70 -26.29 32.76
CA ALA A 64 -5.21 -27.09 33.88
C ALA A 64 -5.20 -26.30 35.21
N GLY A 65 -5.55 -25.01 35.18
CA GLY A 65 -5.54 -24.14 36.35
C GLY A 65 -4.20 -23.45 36.61
N THR A 66 -3.22 -23.59 35.71
CA THR A 66 -1.91 -22.93 35.81
C THR A 66 -2.05 -21.45 35.45
N THR A 67 -1.58 -20.56 36.34
CA THR A 67 -1.52 -19.13 36.02
C THR A 67 -0.37 -18.87 35.05
N LEU A 68 -0.69 -18.38 33.85
CA LEU A 68 0.27 -18.05 32.79
C LEU A 68 0.78 -16.61 32.90
N LEU A 69 -0.14 -15.67 33.19
CA LEU A 69 0.14 -14.24 33.35
C LEU A 69 -0.63 -13.71 34.56
N GLU A 70 -0.03 -12.79 35.32
CA GLU A 70 -0.67 -12.10 36.44
C GLU A 70 -0.24 -10.63 36.46
N HIS A 71 -1.19 -9.72 36.67
CA HIS A 71 -0.92 -8.29 36.84
C HIS A 71 -1.68 -7.78 38.07
N ALA A 72 -1.03 -6.97 38.90
CA ALA A 72 -1.72 -6.10 39.84
C ALA A 72 -2.37 -4.94 39.07
N VAL A 73 -3.58 -4.58 39.43
CA VAL A 73 -4.36 -3.54 38.75
C VAL A 73 -5.11 -2.66 39.76
N GLU A 74 -5.33 -1.41 39.39
CA GLU A 74 -6.11 -0.42 40.13
C GLU A 74 -7.41 -0.04 39.40
N GLN A 75 -8.33 0.61 40.10
CA GLN A 75 -9.57 1.09 39.48
C GLN A 75 -9.25 2.15 38.41
N GLY A 76 -9.83 1.99 37.22
CA GLY A 76 -9.63 2.87 36.07
C GLY A 76 -8.46 2.45 35.15
N ASP A 77 -7.65 1.46 35.55
CA ASP A 77 -6.64 0.89 34.65
C ASP A 77 -7.28 0.29 33.40
N ILE A 78 -6.57 0.35 32.27
CA ILE A 78 -6.96 -0.36 31.05
C ILE A 78 -6.06 -1.59 30.91
N TRP A 79 -6.61 -2.76 31.20
CA TRP A 79 -5.91 -4.03 30.99
C TRP A 79 -6.25 -4.62 29.63
N ARG A 80 -5.25 -5.15 28.91
CA ARG A 80 -5.47 -5.83 27.62
C ARG A 80 -4.62 -7.07 27.44
N MET A 81 -5.08 -7.98 26.58
CA MET A 81 -4.31 -9.13 26.11
C MET A 81 -4.32 -9.23 24.59
N CYS A 82 -3.13 -9.46 24.02
CA CYS A 82 -2.92 -9.64 22.58
C CYS A 82 -2.56 -11.10 22.28
N GLN A 83 -2.73 -11.51 21.01
CA GLN A 83 -2.31 -12.83 20.55
C GLN A 83 -1.73 -12.76 19.15
N VAL A 84 -0.79 -13.64 18.86
CA VAL A 84 -0.28 -13.87 17.51
C VAL A 84 0.01 -15.35 17.36
N LYS A 85 -0.36 -15.92 16.21
CA LYS A 85 -0.24 -17.36 15.95
C LYS A 85 1.07 -17.65 15.23
N ASP A 86 1.52 -18.88 15.40
CA ASP A 86 2.82 -19.29 14.89
C ASP A 86 2.91 -19.32 13.36
N ALA A 87 1.88 -19.83 12.67
CA ALA A 87 1.86 -19.88 11.21
C ALA A 87 1.98 -18.49 10.54
N PRO A 88 1.24 -17.44 11.00
CA PRO A 88 1.50 -16.06 10.59
C PRO A 88 2.95 -15.59 10.77
N ILE A 89 3.64 -15.99 11.84
CA ILE A 89 5.02 -15.58 12.11
C ILE A 89 5.99 -16.25 11.13
N GLN A 90 5.79 -17.53 10.84
CA GLN A 90 6.59 -18.26 9.84
C GLN A 90 6.47 -17.61 8.45
N ASP A 91 5.23 -17.31 8.04
CA ASP A 91 4.98 -16.67 6.74
C ASP A 91 5.56 -15.25 6.67
N TRP A 92 5.47 -14.49 7.75
CA TRP A 92 6.08 -13.17 7.88
C TRP A 92 7.61 -13.20 7.74
N VAL A 93 8.30 -14.15 8.39
CA VAL A 93 9.75 -14.34 8.25
C VAL A 93 10.11 -14.74 6.82
N LYS A 94 9.36 -15.68 6.22
CA LYS A 94 9.53 -16.09 4.83
C LYS A 94 9.40 -14.90 3.86
N LEU A 95 8.38 -14.06 4.05
CA LEU A 95 8.15 -12.88 3.23
C LEU A 95 9.30 -11.88 3.35
N ALA A 96 9.82 -11.65 4.55
CA ALA A 96 10.97 -10.77 4.78
C ALA A 96 12.21 -11.25 4.02
N VAL A 97 12.54 -12.54 4.09
CA VAL A 97 13.67 -13.13 3.36
C VAL A 97 13.47 -13.02 1.85
N ASN A 98 12.26 -13.32 1.36
CA ASN A 98 11.94 -13.21 -0.06
C ASN A 98 12.13 -11.78 -0.59
N ARG A 99 11.66 -10.76 0.17
CA ARG A 99 11.82 -9.35 -0.22
C ARG A 99 13.28 -8.92 -0.18
N ALA A 100 14.01 -9.24 0.89
CA ALA A 100 15.44 -8.92 0.99
C ALA A 100 16.25 -9.51 -0.17
N ARG A 101 15.95 -10.76 -0.55
CA ARG A 101 16.60 -11.43 -1.69
C ARG A 101 16.22 -10.82 -3.03
N ALA A 102 14.94 -10.54 -3.24
CA ALA A 102 14.44 -9.99 -4.51
C ALA A 102 15.00 -8.59 -4.81
N THR A 103 15.24 -7.77 -3.78
CA THR A 103 15.70 -6.38 -3.96
C THR A 103 17.18 -6.18 -3.60
N ASN A 104 17.85 -7.19 -3.06
CA ASN A 104 19.21 -7.09 -2.52
C ASN A 104 19.36 -5.92 -1.52
N THR A 105 18.35 -5.75 -0.66
CA THR A 105 18.25 -4.65 0.31
C THR A 105 18.34 -5.21 1.72
N PRO A 106 19.09 -4.56 2.65
CA PRO A 106 19.11 -4.98 4.05
C PRO A 106 17.71 -4.98 4.67
N ALA A 107 17.40 -6.02 5.45
CA ALA A 107 16.13 -6.14 6.16
C ALA A 107 16.34 -6.10 7.67
N VAL A 108 15.57 -5.27 8.36
CA VAL A 108 15.68 -5.07 9.80
C VAL A 108 14.38 -5.51 10.44
N PHE A 109 14.42 -6.46 11.38
CA PHE A 109 13.32 -6.79 12.27
C PHE A 109 13.27 -5.80 13.44
N TRP A 110 12.17 -5.05 13.57
CA TRP A 110 12.03 -3.98 14.57
C TRP A 110 11.40 -4.55 15.84
N LEU A 111 12.23 -5.16 16.68
CA LEU A 111 11.82 -5.90 17.87
C LEU A 111 12.67 -5.45 19.07
N ASP A 112 12.01 -5.02 20.14
CA ASP A 112 12.67 -4.61 21.38
C ASP A 112 12.77 -5.80 22.35
N GLU A 113 13.97 -6.32 22.56
CA GLU A 113 14.19 -7.44 23.51
C GLU A 113 13.71 -7.15 24.95
N ASN A 114 13.53 -5.87 25.32
CA ASN A 114 12.99 -5.47 26.62
C ASN A 114 11.46 -5.54 26.69
N ARG A 115 10.77 -5.73 25.57
CA ARG A 115 9.33 -6.04 25.52
C ARG A 115 9.17 -7.55 25.53
N ALA A 116 8.48 -8.08 26.54
CA ALA A 116 8.27 -9.52 26.69
C ALA A 116 7.65 -10.17 25.44
N HIS A 117 6.73 -9.48 24.77
CA HIS A 117 6.14 -9.94 23.50
C HIS A 117 7.19 -10.05 22.38
N ASP A 118 7.93 -8.97 22.12
CA ASP A 118 8.96 -8.92 21.09
C ASP A 118 10.08 -9.93 21.38
N ALA A 119 10.46 -10.15 22.64
CA ALA A 119 11.42 -11.18 23.02
C ALA A 119 11.00 -12.60 22.60
N GLU A 120 9.70 -12.94 22.69
CA GLU A 120 9.18 -14.21 22.18
C GLU A 120 9.15 -14.25 20.64
N LEU A 121 8.88 -13.11 19.98
CA LEU A 121 9.00 -13.01 18.52
C LEU A 121 10.44 -13.19 18.05
N ILE A 122 11.42 -12.59 18.73
CA ILE A 122 12.85 -12.73 18.42
C ILE A 122 13.27 -14.20 18.46
N LYS A 123 12.81 -14.98 19.45
CA LYS A 123 13.07 -16.44 19.50
C LYS A 123 12.54 -17.15 18.26
N LYS A 124 11.34 -16.80 17.80
CA LYS A 124 10.72 -17.38 16.60
C LYS A 124 11.44 -16.96 15.33
N VAL A 125 11.80 -15.68 15.19
CA VAL A 125 12.60 -15.17 14.07
C VAL A 125 13.92 -15.94 13.98
N ASN A 126 14.65 -16.07 15.09
CA ASN A 126 15.91 -16.82 15.14
C ASN A 126 15.74 -18.32 14.83
N ALA A 127 14.58 -18.91 15.13
CA ALA A 127 14.29 -20.30 14.81
C ALA A 127 13.89 -20.53 13.34
N TYR A 128 13.28 -19.52 12.69
CA TYR A 128 12.75 -19.63 11.33
C TYR A 128 13.70 -19.09 10.26
N LEU A 129 14.52 -18.08 10.55
CA LEU A 129 15.52 -17.56 9.60
C LEU A 129 16.45 -18.67 9.04
N PRO A 130 16.99 -19.61 9.84
CA PRO A 130 17.84 -20.69 9.34
C PRO A 130 17.13 -21.71 8.43
N GLN A 131 15.81 -21.64 8.31
CA GLN A 131 15.02 -22.53 7.43
C GLN A 131 14.92 -21.98 6.00
N HIS A 132 15.49 -20.80 5.76
CA HIS A 132 15.56 -20.15 4.46
C HIS A 132 17.02 -19.99 4.02
N ASP A 133 17.23 -19.87 2.72
CA ASP A 133 18.52 -19.42 2.20
C ASP A 133 18.68 -17.93 2.54
N THR A 134 19.62 -17.62 3.42
CA THR A 134 20.01 -16.26 3.81
C THR A 134 21.42 -15.89 3.35
N ASP A 135 22.07 -16.73 2.54
CA ASP A 135 23.41 -16.46 2.04
C ASP A 135 23.40 -15.18 1.20
N GLY A 136 24.31 -14.26 1.53
CA GLY A 136 24.44 -12.96 0.88
C GLY A 136 23.42 -11.90 1.32
N LEU A 137 22.49 -12.22 2.24
CA LEU A 137 21.52 -11.27 2.76
C LEU A 137 22.03 -10.56 4.02
N GLU A 138 21.79 -9.25 4.10
CA GLU A 138 22.02 -8.47 5.32
C GLU A 138 20.70 -8.39 6.11
N ILE A 139 20.62 -9.14 7.22
CA ILE A 139 19.42 -9.19 8.07
C ILE A 139 19.78 -8.87 9.51
N HIS A 140 19.09 -7.90 10.10
CA HIS A 140 19.30 -7.43 11.47
C HIS A 140 18.05 -7.59 12.33
N ILE A 141 18.25 -7.67 13.65
CA ILE A 141 17.18 -7.51 14.65
C ILE A 141 17.58 -6.33 15.53
N LEU A 142 16.81 -5.24 15.50
CA LEU A 142 17.10 -4.01 16.22
C LEU A 142 15.85 -3.51 16.95
N ALA A 143 16.03 -2.92 18.14
CA ALA A 143 14.93 -2.24 18.82
C ALA A 143 14.37 -1.09 17.94
N PRO A 144 13.06 -0.76 18.00
CA PRO A 144 12.44 0.18 17.07
C PRO A 144 13.14 1.54 16.93
N ILE A 145 13.70 2.08 18.01
CA ILE A 145 14.45 3.35 17.99
C ILE A 145 15.75 3.19 17.18
N GLU A 146 16.51 2.13 17.42
CA GLU A 146 17.79 1.88 16.73
C GLU A 146 17.56 1.48 15.27
N ALA A 147 16.51 0.70 15.00
CA ALA A 147 16.08 0.37 13.65
C ALA A 147 15.67 1.62 12.86
N THR A 148 15.01 2.58 13.52
CA THR A 148 14.67 3.88 12.93
C THR A 148 15.93 4.65 12.59
N LYS A 149 16.86 4.84 13.54
CA LYS A 149 18.13 5.55 13.28
C LYS A 149 18.92 4.94 12.13
N PHE A 150 19.10 3.63 12.13
CA PHE A 150 19.77 2.90 11.05
C PHE A 150 19.12 3.16 9.69
N SER A 151 17.78 3.12 9.65
CA SER A 151 17.03 3.36 8.42
C SER A 151 17.14 4.82 7.97
N LEU A 152 17.09 5.81 8.88
CA LEU A 152 17.17 7.23 8.55
C LEU A 152 18.58 7.67 8.12
N GLU A 153 19.63 7.08 8.70
CA GLU A 153 21.00 7.30 8.24
C GLU A 153 21.16 6.83 6.78
N ARG A 154 20.68 5.62 6.48
CA ARG A 154 20.71 5.06 5.12
C ARG A 154 19.82 5.83 4.14
N ILE A 155 18.61 6.20 4.54
CA ILE A 155 17.67 6.92 3.66
C ILE A 155 18.25 8.26 3.23
N LYS A 156 18.94 8.98 4.13
CA LYS A 156 19.61 10.24 3.81
C LYS A 156 20.78 10.06 2.83
N GLU A 157 21.42 8.90 2.83
CA GLU A 157 22.50 8.54 1.90
C GLU A 157 21.99 7.97 0.56
N GLY A 158 20.68 7.99 0.30
CA GLY A 158 20.11 7.43 -0.93
C GLY A 158 20.06 5.89 -0.94
N LYS A 159 20.08 5.25 0.24
CA LYS A 159 20.09 3.79 0.39
C LYS A 159 18.80 3.28 1.00
N ASP A 160 18.36 2.12 0.52
CA ASP A 160 17.11 1.50 0.96
C ASP A 160 17.29 0.62 2.21
N THR A 161 16.22 0.45 2.99
CA THR A 161 16.17 -0.47 4.13
C THR A 161 14.78 -1.09 4.27
N ILE A 162 14.65 -2.41 4.26
CA ILE A 162 13.35 -3.05 4.50
C ILE A 162 13.08 -3.06 6.02
N SER A 163 11.97 -2.44 6.43
CA SER A 163 11.44 -2.57 7.79
C SER A 163 10.57 -3.82 7.91
N VAL A 164 10.88 -4.70 8.86
CA VAL A 164 10.15 -5.95 9.12
C VAL A 164 9.55 -5.86 10.50
N THR A 165 8.23 -5.66 10.59
CA THR A 165 7.60 -5.17 11.83
C THR A 165 6.35 -5.92 12.23
N GLY A 166 5.95 -5.75 13.50
CA GLY A 166 4.61 -6.08 13.98
C GLY A 166 3.50 -5.23 13.31
N ASN A 167 2.25 -5.53 13.65
CA ASN A 167 1.05 -5.02 13.01
C ASN A 167 0.88 -3.51 13.20
N VAL A 168 1.14 -2.97 14.39
CA VAL A 168 1.02 -1.53 14.66
C VAL A 168 2.11 -0.74 13.93
N LEU A 169 3.36 -1.20 13.98
CA LEU A 169 4.45 -0.53 13.27
C LEU A 169 4.31 -0.65 11.76
N ARG A 170 3.72 -1.73 11.22
CA ARG A 170 3.34 -1.80 9.80
C ARG A 170 2.51 -0.56 9.46
N ASP A 171 1.42 -0.35 10.20
CA ASP A 171 0.50 0.78 10.00
C ASP A 171 1.24 2.13 10.02
N TYR A 172 2.07 2.33 11.05
CA TYR A 172 2.74 3.61 11.26
C TYR A 172 3.81 3.90 10.21
N LEU A 173 4.60 2.90 9.84
CA LEU A 173 5.73 3.07 8.93
C LEU A 173 5.27 3.19 7.47
N THR A 174 4.18 2.51 7.08
CA THR A 174 3.58 2.67 5.75
C THR A 174 2.87 4.01 5.55
N ASP A 175 2.66 4.79 6.62
CA ASP A 175 2.34 6.21 6.50
C ASP A 175 3.59 7.09 6.57
N LEU A 176 4.44 6.90 7.59
CA LEU A 176 5.57 7.77 7.87
C LEU A 176 6.52 7.93 6.68
N PHE A 177 7.05 6.83 6.17
CA PHE A 177 8.07 6.87 5.11
C PHE A 177 7.51 7.32 3.77
N PRO A 178 6.36 6.80 3.29
CA PRO A 178 5.75 7.29 2.06
C PRO A 178 5.38 8.77 2.09
N ILE A 179 4.97 9.32 3.24
CA ILE A 179 4.72 10.75 3.36
C ILE A 179 6.02 11.55 3.23
N LEU A 180 7.13 11.07 3.80
CA LEU A 180 8.44 11.73 3.66
C LEU A 180 9.00 11.61 2.24
N GLU A 181 8.85 10.45 1.60
CA GLU A 181 9.39 10.13 0.27
C GLU A 181 8.56 10.74 -0.86
N LEU A 182 7.23 10.63 -0.78
CA LEU A 182 6.30 10.91 -1.90
C LEU A 182 5.32 12.05 -1.60
N GLY A 183 5.34 12.59 -0.37
CA GLY A 183 4.37 13.59 0.08
C GLY A 183 2.96 13.02 0.34
N THR A 184 2.77 11.70 0.20
CA THR A 184 1.50 11.01 0.43
C THR A 184 1.69 9.50 0.59
N SER A 185 0.88 8.86 1.43
CA SER A 185 0.80 7.40 1.56
C SER A 185 -0.21 6.74 0.62
N ALA A 186 -0.91 7.51 -0.22
CA ALA A 186 -1.87 6.98 -1.18
C ALA A 186 -1.21 6.37 -2.44
N LYS A 187 0.10 6.58 -2.63
CA LYS A 187 0.85 6.17 -3.82
C LYS A 187 1.79 5.01 -3.51
N MET A 188 1.23 3.94 -2.95
CA MET A 188 2.00 2.80 -2.46
C MET A 188 1.48 1.49 -3.05
N LEU A 189 2.41 0.55 -3.26
CA LEU A 189 2.07 -0.83 -3.56
C LEU A 189 1.85 -1.59 -2.24
N SER A 190 0.63 -2.01 -1.95
CA SER A 190 0.29 -2.81 -0.77
C SER A 190 -0.15 -4.21 -1.20
N ILE A 191 0.78 -5.18 -1.08
CA ILE A 191 0.56 -6.58 -1.46
C ILE A 191 0.42 -7.40 -0.18
N VAL A 192 -0.65 -8.19 -0.12
CA VAL A 192 -0.93 -9.17 0.93
C VAL A 192 -0.88 -10.56 0.30
N PRO A 193 0.25 -11.28 0.40
CA PRO A 193 0.31 -12.69 0.04
C PRO A 193 -0.65 -13.46 0.95
N LEU A 194 -1.68 -14.07 0.37
CA LEU A 194 -2.63 -14.85 1.15
C LEU A 194 -1.98 -16.18 1.51
N MET A 195 -2.16 -16.61 2.76
CA MET A 195 -1.57 -17.87 3.27
C MET A 195 -1.93 -19.11 2.43
N ASN A 196 -3.05 -19.07 1.69
CA ASN A 196 -3.51 -20.15 0.81
C ASN A 196 -3.00 -20.02 -0.64
N GLY A 197 -2.00 -19.18 -0.90
CA GLY A 197 -1.35 -19.05 -2.21
C GLY A 197 -1.95 -18.02 -3.17
N GLY A 198 -3.05 -17.35 -2.80
CA GLY A 198 -3.58 -16.21 -3.55
C GLY A 198 -2.86 -14.90 -3.24
N GLY A 199 -3.24 -13.82 -3.93
CA GLY A 199 -2.76 -12.47 -3.66
C GLY A 199 -3.93 -11.51 -3.44
N LEU A 200 -3.79 -10.61 -2.48
CA LEU A 200 -4.64 -9.44 -2.30
C LEU A 200 -3.79 -8.19 -2.54
N PHE A 201 -4.30 -7.27 -3.35
CA PHE A 201 -3.59 -6.07 -3.79
C PHE A 201 -4.41 -4.85 -3.38
N GLU A 202 -4.01 -4.19 -2.30
CA GLU A 202 -4.66 -2.99 -1.82
C GLU A 202 -4.13 -1.78 -2.61
N THR A 203 -5.04 -0.93 -3.06
CA THR A 203 -4.72 0.20 -3.96
C THR A 203 -4.17 1.42 -3.21
N GLY A 204 -4.07 1.36 -1.89
CA GLY A 204 -3.53 2.42 -1.04
C GLY A 204 -3.90 2.21 0.42
N ALA A 205 -3.23 2.92 1.33
CA ALA A 205 -3.45 2.82 2.78
C ALA A 205 -4.44 3.88 3.33
N GLY A 206 -4.92 4.79 2.49
CA GLY A 206 -5.79 5.90 2.88
C GLY A 206 -7.29 5.56 2.98
N GLY A 207 -8.08 6.53 3.44
CA GLY A 207 -9.56 6.44 3.42
C GLY A 207 -10.19 6.87 2.08
N SER A 208 -11.51 6.75 1.96
CA SER A 208 -12.30 7.03 0.74
C SER A 208 -12.54 8.52 0.42
N ALA A 209 -11.80 9.43 1.05
CA ALA A 209 -11.75 10.87 0.74
C ALA A 209 -13.13 11.57 0.52
N PRO A 210 -13.99 11.74 1.55
CA PRO A 210 -15.33 12.34 1.41
C PRO A 210 -15.33 13.77 0.83
N LYS A 211 -14.24 14.53 1.01
CA LYS A 211 -14.07 15.87 0.42
C LYS A 211 -13.84 15.86 -1.09
N HIS A 212 -13.51 14.71 -1.69
CA HIS A 212 -13.41 14.56 -3.14
C HIS A 212 -14.81 14.44 -3.72
N VAL A 213 -15.68 13.65 -3.09
CA VAL A 213 -17.10 13.53 -3.45
C VAL A 213 -17.80 14.89 -3.38
N GLN A 214 -17.56 15.68 -2.33
CA GLN A 214 -18.13 17.03 -2.22
C GLN A 214 -17.72 17.97 -3.37
N GLN A 215 -16.49 17.84 -3.90
CA GLN A 215 -16.08 18.63 -5.06
C GLN A 215 -16.76 18.12 -6.33
N PHE A 216 -16.83 16.80 -6.49
CA PHE A 216 -17.53 16.18 -7.61
C PHE A 216 -19.02 16.58 -7.65
N GLU A 217 -19.73 16.55 -6.52
CA GLU A 217 -21.13 16.98 -6.46
C GLU A 217 -21.31 18.48 -6.76
N LYS A 218 -20.37 19.31 -6.31
CA LYS A 218 -20.46 20.77 -6.47
C LYS A 218 -20.11 21.26 -7.87
N GLU A 219 -19.07 20.69 -8.47
CA GLU A 219 -18.46 21.23 -9.69
C GLU A 219 -17.98 20.15 -10.66
N ASN A 220 -18.49 18.91 -10.53
CA ASN A 220 -18.21 17.76 -11.39
C ASN A 220 -16.72 17.59 -11.70
N HIS A 221 -15.87 17.74 -10.68
CA HIS A 221 -14.42 17.54 -10.79
C HIS A 221 -13.97 16.56 -9.71
N LEU A 222 -13.39 15.43 -10.13
CA LEU A 222 -12.92 14.40 -9.21
C LEU A 222 -11.39 14.40 -9.13
N ARG A 223 -10.85 14.92 -8.03
CA ARG A 223 -9.40 14.98 -7.78
C ARG A 223 -8.80 13.72 -7.11
N TRP A 224 -9.49 12.59 -7.16
CA TRP A 224 -8.97 11.32 -6.64
C TRP A 224 -7.88 10.79 -7.56
N ASP A 225 -6.71 10.48 -7.02
CA ASP A 225 -5.58 9.95 -7.77
C ASP A 225 -5.61 8.41 -7.75
N SER A 226 -5.88 7.80 -8.92
CA SER A 226 -5.97 6.35 -9.09
C SER A 226 -4.62 5.66 -9.29
N LEU A 227 -3.48 6.35 -9.09
CA LEU A 227 -2.15 5.75 -9.29
C LEU A 227 -1.97 4.41 -8.55
N GLY A 228 -2.43 4.32 -7.31
CA GLY A 228 -2.31 3.08 -6.54
C GLY A 228 -3.20 1.94 -7.08
N GLU A 229 -4.29 2.25 -7.78
CA GLU A 229 -5.10 1.25 -8.51
C GLU A 229 -4.32 0.70 -9.70
N PHE A 230 -3.57 1.54 -10.41
CA PHE A 230 -2.76 1.15 -11.57
C PHE A 230 -1.61 0.24 -11.14
N LEU A 231 -0.91 0.62 -10.07
CA LEU A 231 0.18 -0.18 -9.48
C LEU A 231 -0.32 -1.53 -8.95
N ALA A 232 -1.46 -1.54 -8.25
CA ALA A 232 -2.06 -2.78 -7.76
C ALA A 232 -2.52 -3.70 -8.90
N LEU A 233 -3.04 -3.15 -9.99
CA LEU A 233 -3.45 -3.92 -11.17
C LEU A 233 -2.24 -4.57 -11.86
N ALA A 234 -1.13 -3.85 -12.02
CA ALA A 234 0.10 -4.41 -12.59
C ALA A 234 0.61 -5.60 -11.75
N ALA A 235 0.72 -5.42 -10.43
CA ALA A 235 1.13 -6.49 -9.52
C ALA A 235 0.14 -7.67 -9.51
N SER A 236 -1.16 -7.43 -9.66
CA SER A 236 -2.18 -8.48 -9.77
C SER A 236 -2.02 -9.31 -11.05
N LEU A 237 -1.77 -8.65 -12.18
CA LEU A 237 -1.51 -9.30 -13.47
C LEU A 237 -0.20 -10.11 -13.45
N GLU A 238 0.86 -9.57 -12.86
CA GLU A 238 2.12 -10.27 -12.65
C GLU A 238 1.91 -11.52 -11.78
N HIS A 239 1.21 -11.38 -10.65
CA HIS A 239 0.90 -12.52 -9.78
C HIS A 239 0.11 -13.62 -10.51
N LEU A 240 -0.88 -13.25 -11.33
CA LEU A 240 -1.60 -14.19 -12.18
C LEU A 240 -0.65 -14.88 -13.16
N ALA A 241 0.25 -14.13 -13.81
CA ALA A 241 1.22 -14.66 -14.75
C ALA A 241 2.17 -15.68 -14.10
N VAL A 242 2.77 -15.34 -12.97
CA VAL A 242 3.70 -16.21 -12.24
C VAL A 242 3.01 -17.48 -11.74
N ASN A 243 1.82 -17.36 -11.13
CA ASN A 243 1.16 -18.50 -10.50
C ASN A 243 0.46 -19.44 -11.47
N THR A 244 0.08 -18.96 -12.66
CA THR A 244 -0.65 -19.79 -13.65
C THR A 244 0.14 -20.05 -14.92
N GLY A 245 1.29 -19.40 -15.11
CA GLY A 245 2.05 -19.42 -16.37
C GLY A 245 1.38 -18.61 -17.50
N ASN A 246 0.46 -17.69 -17.17
CA ASN A 246 -0.25 -16.88 -18.16
C ASN A 246 0.66 -15.79 -18.76
N LYS A 247 1.24 -16.09 -19.94
CA LYS A 247 2.15 -15.17 -20.64
C LYS A 247 1.49 -13.86 -21.06
N LYS A 248 0.21 -13.87 -21.46
CA LYS A 248 -0.52 -12.64 -21.83
C LYS A 248 -0.70 -11.72 -20.63
N ALA A 249 -0.94 -12.29 -19.44
CA ALA A 249 -0.99 -11.51 -18.20
C ALA A 249 0.36 -10.83 -17.89
N GLN A 250 1.49 -11.50 -18.16
CA GLN A 250 2.82 -10.87 -18.02
C GLN A 250 2.97 -9.68 -18.97
N VAL A 251 2.62 -9.85 -20.25
CA VAL A 251 2.69 -8.74 -21.22
C VAL A 251 1.80 -7.57 -20.79
N LEU A 252 0.60 -7.84 -20.28
CA LEU A 252 -0.29 -6.80 -19.74
C LEU A 252 0.33 -6.09 -18.53
N ALA A 253 0.95 -6.82 -17.60
CA ALA A 253 1.64 -6.24 -16.45
C ALA A 253 2.82 -5.35 -16.88
N ASP A 254 3.73 -5.87 -17.71
CA ASP A 254 4.94 -5.17 -18.15
C ASP A 254 4.61 -3.89 -18.93
N THR A 255 3.56 -3.94 -19.76
CA THR A 255 3.10 -2.77 -20.53
C THR A 255 2.35 -1.76 -19.66
N LEU A 256 1.63 -2.21 -18.62
CA LEU A 256 0.98 -1.32 -17.66
C LEU A 256 2.01 -0.57 -16.78
N ASP A 257 3.09 -1.24 -16.37
CA ASP A 257 4.19 -0.62 -15.63
C ASP A 257 4.86 0.48 -16.46
N LYS A 258 5.17 0.21 -17.73
CA LYS A 258 5.71 1.22 -18.65
C LYS A 258 4.75 2.38 -18.87
N ALA A 259 3.46 2.09 -19.07
CA ALA A 259 2.42 3.11 -19.23
C ALA A 259 2.30 4.00 -17.98
N THR A 260 2.40 3.41 -16.78
CA THR A 260 2.40 4.15 -15.51
C THR A 260 3.66 5.02 -15.38
N GLY A 261 4.82 4.56 -15.85
CA GLY A 261 6.04 5.36 -15.97
C GLY A 261 5.86 6.60 -16.86
N THR A 262 5.32 6.41 -18.07
CA THR A 262 5.00 7.52 -18.99
C THR A 262 3.95 8.47 -18.40
N PHE A 263 2.92 7.93 -17.76
CA PHE A 263 1.88 8.70 -17.07
C PHE A 263 2.46 9.66 -16.01
N LEU A 264 3.42 9.18 -15.21
CA LEU A 264 4.11 9.99 -14.21
C LEU A 264 5.05 11.01 -14.87
N ALA A 265 5.82 10.60 -15.87
CA ALA A 265 6.77 11.47 -16.59
C ALA A 265 6.06 12.64 -17.29
N GLU A 266 4.88 12.40 -17.86
CA GLU A 266 4.05 13.44 -18.49
C GLU A 266 3.13 14.20 -17.53
N ASN A 267 3.22 13.90 -16.22
CA ASN A 267 2.44 14.51 -15.15
C ASN A 267 0.93 14.50 -15.43
N LYS A 268 0.38 13.31 -15.75
CA LYS A 268 -1.04 13.11 -16.07
C LYS A 268 -1.92 12.75 -14.87
N SER A 269 -1.42 12.91 -13.65
CA SER A 269 -2.22 12.82 -12.43
C SER A 269 -3.31 13.90 -12.39
N PRO A 270 -4.44 13.65 -11.69
CA PRO A 270 -5.51 14.62 -11.55
C PRO A 270 -5.04 15.93 -10.93
N SER A 271 -5.42 17.04 -11.55
CA SER A 271 -5.34 18.35 -10.92
C SER A 271 -6.34 18.47 -9.77
N ARG A 272 -6.18 19.50 -8.96
CA ARG A 272 -7.15 19.91 -7.93
C ARG A 272 -8.13 20.97 -8.42
N LYS A 273 -7.94 21.49 -9.64
CA LYS A 273 -8.68 22.63 -10.19
C LYS A 273 -9.66 22.17 -11.25
N VAL A 274 -10.90 22.64 -11.12
CA VAL A 274 -11.95 22.44 -12.13
C VAL A 274 -11.50 22.94 -13.51
N LYS A 275 -11.93 22.25 -14.58
CA LYS A 275 -11.55 22.46 -15.98
C LYS A 275 -10.10 22.13 -16.33
N GLU A 276 -9.34 21.56 -15.40
CA GLU A 276 -8.10 20.84 -15.70
C GLU A 276 -8.36 19.31 -15.69
N ILE A 277 -7.37 18.52 -16.07
CA ILE A 277 -7.45 17.04 -16.05
C ILE A 277 -7.86 16.58 -14.65
N ASP A 278 -8.91 15.78 -14.56
CA ASP A 278 -9.36 15.15 -13.33
C ASP A 278 -9.16 13.62 -13.39
N ASN A 279 -9.71 12.86 -12.44
CA ASN A 279 -9.61 11.40 -12.39
C ASN A 279 -9.98 10.73 -13.73
N ARG A 280 -11.05 11.17 -14.40
CA ARG A 280 -11.49 10.59 -15.68
C ARG A 280 -10.48 10.85 -16.79
N GLY A 281 -9.93 12.07 -16.84
CA GLY A 281 -8.85 12.42 -17.76
C GLY A 281 -7.58 11.59 -17.52
N SER A 282 -7.24 11.34 -16.26
CA SER A 282 -6.09 10.49 -15.90
C SER A 282 -6.26 9.05 -16.38
N HIS A 283 -7.47 8.49 -16.29
CA HIS A 283 -7.79 7.14 -16.79
C HIS A 283 -7.71 7.06 -18.32
N PHE A 284 -8.11 8.11 -19.02
CA PHE A 284 -7.92 8.19 -20.48
C PHE A 284 -6.42 8.15 -20.85
N PHE A 285 -5.59 8.97 -20.20
CA PHE A 285 -4.15 8.99 -20.49
C PHE A 285 -3.46 7.67 -20.19
N LEU A 286 -3.78 7.03 -19.06
CA LEU A 286 -3.26 5.69 -18.78
C LEU A 286 -3.67 4.69 -19.87
N SER A 287 -4.95 4.72 -20.28
CA SER A 287 -5.48 3.83 -21.33
C SER A 287 -4.76 4.05 -22.67
N LEU A 288 -4.49 5.31 -23.03
CA LEU A 288 -3.72 5.68 -24.22
C LEU A 288 -2.29 5.11 -24.15
N PHE A 289 -1.56 5.38 -23.08
CA PHE A 289 -0.18 4.92 -22.93
C PHE A 289 -0.11 3.38 -22.88
N TRP A 290 -1.05 2.74 -22.20
CA TRP A 290 -1.08 1.28 -22.12
C TRP A 290 -1.37 0.63 -23.48
N ALA A 291 -2.31 1.18 -24.25
CA ALA A 291 -2.58 0.72 -25.61
C ALA A 291 -1.36 0.92 -26.52
N GLN A 292 -0.62 2.03 -26.38
CA GLN A 292 0.62 2.29 -27.13
C GLN A 292 1.71 1.26 -26.79
N GLU A 293 1.94 0.97 -25.51
CA GLU A 293 2.90 -0.05 -25.08
C GLU A 293 2.51 -1.45 -25.58
N LEU A 294 1.22 -1.80 -25.52
CA LEU A 294 0.69 -3.07 -26.06
C LEU A 294 0.83 -3.19 -27.58
N ALA A 295 0.70 -2.08 -28.32
CA ALA A 295 0.92 -2.04 -29.76
C ALA A 295 2.42 -2.06 -30.13
N ALA A 296 3.29 -1.61 -29.24
CA ALA A 296 4.74 -1.53 -29.48
C ALA A 296 5.47 -2.84 -29.16
N GLN A 297 5.06 -3.58 -28.12
CA GLN A 297 5.71 -4.82 -27.68
C GLN A 297 5.76 -5.91 -28.77
N ASN A 298 6.65 -6.90 -28.59
CA ASN A 298 6.86 -8.01 -29.53
C ASN A 298 6.79 -9.41 -28.86
N ASP A 299 6.34 -9.47 -27.61
CA ASP A 299 6.25 -10.68 -26.81
C ASP A 299 4.94 -11.46 -27.09
N ASP A 300 3.87 -10.77 -27.52
CA ASP A 300 2.61 -11.38 -27.96
C ASP A 300 2.03 -10.66 -29.19
N ALA A 301 2.02 -11.35 -30.34
CA ALA A 301 1.57 -10.80 -31.61
C ALA A 301 0.05 -10.56 -31.68
N GLU A 302 -0.75 -11.30 -30.91
CA GLU A 302 -2.21 -11.16 -30.90
C GLU A 302 -2.62 -9.90 -30.13
N LEU A 303 -2.06 -9.70 -28.93
CA LEU A 303 -2.22 -8.46 -28.17
C LEU A 303 -1.74 -7.26 -28.97
N LYS A 304 -0.58 -7.39 -29.64
CA LYS A 304 -0.07 -6.33 -30.52
C LYS A 304 -1.09 -5.94 -31.59
N ALA A 305 -1.62 -6.93 -32.32
CA ALA A 305 -2.59 -6.69 -33.38
C ALA A 305 -3.90 -6.09 -32.84
N GLN A 306 -4.41 -6.61 -31.71
CA GLN A 306 -5.63 -6.14 -31.07
C GLN A 306 -5.53 -4.67 -30.65
N PHE A 307 -4.40 -4.26 -30.06
CA PHE A 307 -4.24 -2.92 -29.51
C PHE A 307 -3.68 -1.89 -30.51
N THR A 308 -3.16 -2.31 -31.67
CA THR A 308 -2.62 -1.39 -32.69
C THR A 308 -3.67 -0.36 -33.15
N GLN A 309 -4.87 -0.81 -33.50
CA GLN A 309 -5.93 0.10 -33.93
C GLN A 309 -6.46 0.94 -32.76
N ILE A 310 -6.57 0.36 -31.57
CA ILE A 310 -7.01 1.08 -30.37
C ILE A 310 -6.06 2.22 -30.02
N ALA A 311 -4.75 1.97 -30.01
CA ALA A 311 -3.74 3.00 -29.75
C ALA A 311 -3.81 4.13 -30.80
N THR A 312 -3.99 3.76 -32.07
CA THR A 312 -4.13 4.72 -33.17
C THR A 312 -5.37 5.59 -33.02
N ASP A 313 -6.52 4.97 -32.70
CA ASP A 313 -7.79 5.68 -32.54
C ASP A 313 -7.77 6.62 -31.32
N LEU A 314 -7.23 6.15 -30.18
CA LEU A 314 -7.10 6.97 -28.97
C LEU A 314 -6.19 8.17 -29.19
N GLU A 315 -5.06 7.99 -29.89
CA GLU A 315 -4.14 9.09 -30.20
C GLU A 315 -4.78 10.10 -31.16
N ALA A 316 -5.44 9.61 -32.22
CA ALA A 316 -6.10 10.47 -33.21
C ALA A 316 -7.26 11.28 -32.62
N GLN A 317 -7.97 10.73 -31.62
CA GLN A 317 -9.12 11.37 -30.97
C GLN A 317 -8.78 12.04 -29.63
N LYS A 318 -7.49 12.12 -29.26
CA LYS A 318 -7.02 12.61 -27.96
C LYS A 318 -7.58 13.98 -27.59
N GLU A 319 -7.50 14.95 -28.50
CA GLU A 319 -7.99 16.32 -28.23
C GLU A 319 -9.50 16.38 -28.03
N GLN A 320 -10.25 15.62 -28.84
CA GLN A 320 -11.70 15.52 -28.71
C GLN A 320 -12.11 14.89 -27.38
N ILE A 321 -11.48 13.77 -27.00
CA ILE A 321 -11.76 13.07 -25.74
C ILE A 321 -11.47 13.98 -24.54
N ILE A 322 -10.32 14.65 -24.52
CA ILE A 322 -9.97 15.59 -23.43
C ILE A 322 -10.99 16.73 -23.34
N THR A 323 -11.43 17.25 -24.49
CA THR A 323 -12.46 18.30 -24.55
C THR A 323 -13.77 17.80 -23.95
N GLU A 324 -14.27 16.63 -24.38
CA GLU A 324 -15.50 16.03 -23.85
C GLU A 324 -15.43 15.79 -22.33
N LEU A 325 -14.28 15.31 -21.82
CA LEU A 325 -14.07 15.07 -20.38
C LEU A 325 -14.02 16.38 -19.57
N ASN A 326 -13.33 17.41 -20.08
CA ASN A 326 -13.22 18.70 -19.39
C ASN A 326 -14.52 19.51 -19.47
N ASP A 327 -15.25 19.42 -20.58
CA ASP A 327 -16.52 20.11 -20.79
C ASP A 327 -17.61 19.62 -19.83
N ALA A 328 -17.57 18.35 -19.42
CA ALA A 328 -18.45 17.82 -18.38
C ALA A 328 -18.29 18.55 -17.02
N GLN A 329 -17.11 19.09 -16.71
CA GLN A 329 -16.81 19.72 -15.42
C GLN A 329 -17.48 21.10 -15.25
N GLY A 330 -17.50 21.62 -14.02
CA GLY A 330 -17.91 22.99 -13.67
C GLY A 330 -19.36 23.14 -13.24
N SER A 331 -20.23 22.22 -13.65
CA SER A 331 -21.62 22.17 -13.22
C SER A 331 -21.79 21.28 -11.99
N ALA A 332 -22.79 21.55 -11.17
CA ALA A 332 -23.18 20.64 -10.11
C ALA A 332 -23.59 19.28 -10.70
N MET A 333 -23.27 18.19 -9.98
CA MET A 333 -23.53 16.82 -10.38
C MET A 333 -24.35 16.12 -9.29
N ASP A 334 -25.49 15.56 -9.68
CA ASP A 334 -26.31 14.71 -8.83
C ASP A 334 -26.28 13.28 -9.37
N VAL A 335 -25.76 12.36 -8.54
CA VAL A 335 -25.70 10.93 -8.85
C VAL A 335 -26.77 10.13 -8.10
N GLY A 336 -27.76 10.78 -7.48
CA GLY A 336 -28.92 10.12 -6.89
C GLY A 336 -28.66 9.43 -5.54
N GLY A 337 -27.61 9.82 -4.82
CA GLY A 337 -27.28 9.30 -3.49
C GLY A 337 -25.79 9.48 -3.13
N TYR A 338 -25.46 9.30 -1.85
CA TYR A 338 -24.07 9.43 -1.36
C TYR A 338 -23.43 8.07 -1.04
N PHE A 339 -23.96 7.33 -0.05
CA PHE A 339 -23.48 5.99 0.28
C PHE A 339 -23.95 4.91 -0.70
N GLN A 340 -25.07 5.19 -1.38
CA GLN A 340 -25.66 4.31 -2.39
C GLN A 340 -26.18 5.19 -3.54
N PRO A 341 -25.28 5.68 -4.42
CA PRO A 341 -25.69 6.45 -5.59
C PRO A 341 -26.51 5.58 -6.56
N ASN A 342 -27.24 6.23 -7.46
CA ASN A 342 -27.91 5.54 -8.56
C ASN A 342 -26.88 5.14 -9.64
N ASP A 343 -26.81 3.86 -9.97
CA ASP A 343 -25.82 3.31 -10.90
C ASP A 343 -25.86 3.96 -12.29
N GLU A 344 -27.05 4.22 -12.85
CA GLU A 344 -27.20 4.81 -14.17
C GLU A 344 -26.68 6.26 -14.20
N LEU A 345 -27.04 7.05 -13.18
CA LEU A 345 -26.56 8.43 -13.03
C LEU A 345 -25.05 8.48 -12.81
N ALA A 346 -24.52 7.62 -11.93
CA ALA A 346 -23.08 7.53 -11.67
C ALA A 346 -22.30 7.12 -12.93
N PHE A 347 -22.79 6.12 -13.68
CA PHE A 347 -22.14 5.67 -14.91
C PHE A 347 -22.07 6.79 -15.95
N LYS A 348 -23.19 7.51 -16.15
CA LYS A 348 -23.25 8.65 -17.07
C LYS A 348 -22.30 9.78 -16.64
N ALA A 349 -22.22 10.08 -15.35
CA ALA A 349 -21.35 11.14 -14.83
C ALA A 349 -19.86 10.77 -14.91
N MET A 350 -19.52 9.49 -14.73
CA MET A 350 -18.13 9.00 -14.77
C MET A 350 -17.61 8.71 -16.17
N ARG A 351 -18.49 8.51 -17.17
CA ARG A 351 -18.11 8.19 -18.55
C ARG A 351 -18.71 9.17 -19.58
N PRO A 352 -18.47 10.50 -19.44
CA PRO A 352 -19.15 11.49 -20.27
C PRO A 352 -18.64 11.56 -21.72
N SER A 353 -17.43 11.07 -22.01
CA SER A 353 -16.87 11.05 -23.37
C SER A 353 -17.42 9.88 -24.18
N THR A 354 -18.35 10.15 -25.09
CA THR A 354 -18.87 9.14 -26.02
C THR A 354 -17.78 8.63 -26.94
N THR A 355 -16.88 9.51 -27.38
CA THR A 355 -15.77 9.13 -28.26
C THR A 355 -14.84 8.12 -27.60
N PHE A 356 -14.48 8.33 -26.34
CA PHE A 356 -13.65 7.38 -25.60
C PHE A 356 -14.37 6.05 -25.38
N ASN A 357 -15.66 6.09 -25.01
CA ASN A 357 -16.47 4.90 -24.82
C ASN A 357 -16.59 4.05 -26.09
N ASP A 358 -16.82 4.68 -27.25
CA ASP A 358 -16.99 4.01 -28.54
C ASP A 358 -15.68 3.35 -29.03
N ILE A 359 -14.52 3.96 -28.74
CA ILE A 359 -13.22 3.36 -29.06
C ILE A 359 -13.00 2.10 -28.21
N LEU A 360 -13.21 2.19 -26.89
CA LEU A 360 -13.01 1.04 -25.99
C LEU A 360 -14.01 -0.09 -26.22
N ALA A 361 -15.23 0.22 -26.70
CA ALA A 361 -16.23 -0.79 -27.04
C ALA A 361 -15.77 -1.75 -28.15
N LYS A 362 -14.74 -1.41 -28.93
CA LYS A 362 -14.14 -2.28 -29.95
C LYS A 362 -13.32 -3.45 -29.36
N LEU A 363 -13.00 -3.40 -28.06
CA LEU A 363 -12.27 -4.45 -27.33
C LEU A 363 -13.19 -5.53 -26.72
N VAL A 364 -14.51 -5.29 -26.69
CA VAL A 364 -15.51 -6.13 -26.01
C VAL A 364 -16.15 -7.14 -26.95
#